data_AF-A0A1B2F585-F1
#
_entry.id   AF-A0A1B2F585-F1
#
_cell.length_a   1.000
_cell.length_b   1.000
_cell.length_c   1.000
_cell.angle_alpha   90.00
_cell.angle_beta   90.00
_cell.angle_gamma   90.00
#
_symmetry.space_group_name_H-M   'P 1'
#
loop_
_entity.id
_entity.type
_entity.pdbx_description
1 polymer ?
#
loop_
_entity_poly.entity_id
_entity_poly.type
_entity_poly.pdbx_seq_one_letter_code
_entity_poly.pdbx_strand_id
1 'polypeptide(L)'
;MKQRRYTAEEKAWALQQMSAPFSRPVTELAKQTGITTVTLRAWRNEAKTQGVQMAGTGKRNGRWSSADKFRAVLQTAAMSEAEISEYCRSAGILPSDLVLWRTACEQANTPTQQEPVKDIASVKRIEQLERELRRKEAALAETAALLVLRKKADAIWGKDEDE
;
A
#
# COMPACT_ATOMS: atom_id res chain seq x y z
N MET A 1 33.05 19.27 7.47
CA MET A 1 31.66 19.60 7.88
C MET A 1 31.53 19.34 9.38
N LYS A 2 31.16 20.34 10.19
CA LYS A 2 30.91 20.14 11.64
C LYS A 2 29.64 19.29 11.80
N GLN A 3 29.77 18.06 12.29
CA GLN A 3 28.60 17.28 12.67
C GLN A 3 28.01 17.86 13.95
N ARG A 4 26.84 18.47 13.83
CA ARG A 4 26.06 18.95 14.96
C ARG A 4 25.45 17.74 15.65
N ARG A 5 25.87 17.46 16.88
CA ARG A 5 25.26 16.41 17.71
C ARG A 5 24.00 17.00 18.36
N TYR A 6 22.86 16.37 18.11
CA TYR A 6 21.59 16.74 18.73
C TYR A 6 21.44 16.03 20.08
N THR A 7 20.86 16.69 21.06
CA THR A 7 20.60 16.09 22.37
C THR A 7 19.38 15.17 22.32
N ALA A 8 19.27 14.25 23.28
CA ALA A 8 18.11 13.36 23.39
C ALA A 8 16.82 14.16 23.66
N GLU A 9 16.93 15.27 24.39
CA GLU A 9 15.83 16.18 24.70
C GLU A 9 15.29 16.90 23.45
N GLU A 10 16.19 17.39 22.58
CA GLU A 10 15.82 18.02 21.30
C GLU A 10 15.07 17.03 20.39
N LYS A 11 15.53 15.77 20.33
CA LYS A 11 14.87 14.71 19.57
C LYS A 11 13.49 14.41 20.12
N ALA A 12 13.36 14.26 21.44
CA ALA A 12 12.08 13.97 22.09
C ALA A 12 11.05 15.09 21.88
N TRP A 13 11.46 16.35 22.05
CA TRP A 13 10.61 17.50 21.81
C TRP A 13 10.16 17.58 20.35
N ALA A 14 11.07 17.39 19.39
CA ALA A 14 10.73 17.40 17.97
C ALA A 14 9.74 16.29 17.61
N LEU A 15 9.89 15.10 18.21
CA LEU A 15 8.96 13.98 18.01
C LEU A 15 7.58 14.28 18.61
N GLN A 16 7.50 14.89 19.80
CA GLN A 16 6.23 15.30 20.42
C GLN A 16 5.48 16.34 19.57
N GLN A 17 6.21 17.26 18.93
CA GLN A 17 5.60 18.24 18.01
C GLN A 17 5.09 17.58 16.71
N MET A 18 5.73 16.50 16.27
CA MET A 18 5.33 15.74 15.07
C MET A 18 4.23 14.69 15.33
N SER A 19 4.04 14.28 16.59
CA SER A 19 2.97 13.37 16.99
C SER A 19 1.65 14.11 17.25
N ALA A 20 0.56 13.37 17.43
CA ALA A 20 -0.68 13.93 17.96
C ALA A 20 -0.43 14.50 19.37
N PRO A 21 -1.06 15.64 19.75
CA PRO A 21 -2.13 16.36 19.05
C PRO A 21 -1.67 17.40 18.02
N PHE A 22 -0.42 17.88 18.08
CA PHE A 22 0.03 19.03 17.29
C PHE A 22 0.24 18.72 15.81
N SER A 23 0.70 17.51 15.47
CA SER A 23 0.87 17.03 14.08
C SER A 23 1.65 17.98 13.16
N ARG A 24 2.65 18.71 13.69
CA ARG A 24 3.35 19.75 12.94
C ARG A 24 4.14 19.18 11.75
N PRO A 25 4.13 19.86 10.58
CA PRO A 25 4.86 19.40 9.41
C PRO A 25 6.38 19.56 9.61
N VAL A 26 7.16 18.60 9.08
CA VAL A 26 8.65 18.60 9.18
C VAL A 26 9.25 19.91 8.66
N THR A 27 8.66 20.46 7.61
CA THR A 27 9.15 21.67 6.94
C THR A 27 9.05 22.90 7.83
N GLU A 28 8.04 22.98 8.68
CA GLU A 28 7.87 24.09 9.63
C GLU A 28 8.82 23.93 10.81
N LEU A 29 8.90 22.71 11.38
CA LEU A 29 9.85 22.39 12.44
C LEU A 29 11.30 22.63 12.01
N ALA A 30 11.65 22.30 10.76
CA ALA A 30 12.98 22.56 10.22
C ALA A 30 13.33 24.06 10.18
N LYS A 31 12.35 24.92 9.84
CA LYS A 31 12.53 26.38 9.85
C LYS A 31 12.66 26.93 11.27
N GLN A 32 11.88 26.41 12.22
CA GLN A 32 11.87 26.89 13.61
C GLN A 32 13.12 26.46 14.40
N THR A 33 13.54 25.20 14.23
CA THR A 33 14.64 24.60 15.02
C THR A 33 16.00 24.70 14.34
N GLY A 34 16.02 24.97 13.03
CA GLY A 34 17.22 24.87 12.20
C GLY A 34 17.73 23.43 12.03
N ILE A 35 16.95 22.42 12.44
CA ILE A 35 17.25 21.01 12.19
C ILE A 35 16.92 20.69 10.74
N THR A 36 17.79 19.96 10.06
CA THR A 36 17.54 19.61 8.66
C THR A 36 16.30 18.72 8.53
N THR A 37 15.57 18.91 7.43
CA THR A 37 14.37 18.10 7.13
C THR A 37 14.68 16.61 7.04
N VAL A 38 15.90 16.25 6.65
CA VAL A 38 16.39 14.87 6.59
C VAL A 38 16.45 14.23 7.98
N THR A 39 17.04 14.92 8.96
CA THR A 39 17.18 14.42 10.32
C THR A 39 15.82 14.25 11.00
N LEU A 40 14.93 15.24 10.87
CA LEU A 40 13.57 15.17 11.42
C LEU A 40 12.75 14.01 10.82
N ARG A 41 12.91 13.75 9.51
CA ARG A 41 12.29 12.58 8.86
C ARG A 41 12.86 11.27 9.36
N ALA A 42 14.17 11.19 9.58
CA ALA A 42 14.82 9.99 10.12
C ALA A 42 14.28 9.66 11.51
N TRP A 43 14.21 10.64 12.43
CA TRP A 43 13.66 10.44 13.78
C TRP A 43 12.19 10.04 13.77
N ARG A 44 11.39 10.63 12.87
CA ARG A 44 9.98 10.25 12.71
C ARG A 44 9.84 8.80 12.25
N ASN A 45 10.66 8.36 11.29
CA ASN A 45 10.61 6.99 10.79
C ASN A 45 11.04 5.98 11.86
N GLU A 46 12.08 6.30 12.62
CA GLU A 46 12.54 5.50 13.77
C GLU A 46 11.43 5.37 14.84
N ALA A 47 10.76 6.48 15.17
CA ALA A 47 9.66 6.45 16.12
C ALA A 47 8.44 5.66 15.59
N LYS A 48 8.15 5.70 14.28
CA LYS A 48 7.13 4.83 13.66
C LYS A 48 7.49 3.35 13.80
N THR A 49 8.75 2.98 13.62
CA THR A 49 9.20 1.58 13.82
C THR A 49 9.11 1.14 15.28
N GLN A 50 9.21 2.09 16.22
CA GLN A 50 9.04 1.86 17.66
C GLN A 50 7.57 1.87 18.10
N GLY A 51 6.61 1.93 17.18
CA GLY A 51 5.18 1.89 17.47
C GLY A 51 4.58 3.21 17.95
N VAL A 52 5.33 4.32 17.91
CA VAL A 52 4.78 5.64 18.23
C VAL A 52 3.87 6.10 17.08
N GLN A 53 2.62 6.40 17.40
CA GLN A 53 1.66 6.92 16.44
C GLN A 53 2.06 8.32 15.97
N MET A 54 2.78 8.38 14.85
CA MET A 54 3.17 9.63 14.21
C MET A 54 2.08 10.08 13.24
N ALA A 55 1.71 11.36 13.31
CA ALA A 55 0.79 11.94 12.34
C ALA A 55 1.35 11.76 10.92
N GLY A 56 0.55 11.16 10.05
CA GLY A 56 0.89 11.02 8.65
C GLY A 56 1.11 12.41 8.06
N THR A 57 2.29 12.68 7.51
CA THR A 57 2.43 13.78 6.54
C THR A 57 1.46 13.48 5.42
N GLY A 58 0.35 14.20 5.39
CA GLY A 58 -0.58 14.21 4.27
C GLY A 58 0.23 14.38 2.98
N LYS A 59 0.12 13.40 2.10
CA LYS A 59 0.81 13.22 0.81
C LYS A 59 2.33 12.96 0.83
N ARG A 60 2.68 11.80 0.26
CA ARG A 60 3.53 11.80 -0.94
C ARG A 60 3.49 10.54 -1.83
N ASN A 61 2.95 9.41 -1.38
CA ASN A 61 3.09 8.13 -2.12
C ASN A 61 1.75 7.42 -2.44
N GLY A 62 0.74 8.16 -2.90
CA GLY A 62 -0.38 7.60 -3.66
C GLY A 62 -1.49 6.84 -2.90
N ARG A 63 -1.35 6.51 -1.61
CA ARG A 63 -2.46 5.87 -0.85
C ARG A 63 -2.59 6.46 0.55
N TRP A 64 -3.73 7.09 0.83
CA TRP A 64 -4.16 7.43 2.18
C TRP A 64 -4.37 6.14 2.99
N SER A 65 -3.77 6.04 4.18
CA SER A 65 -4.02 4.90 5.08
C SER A 65 -5.45 4.93 5.59
N SER A 66 -6.03 3.77 5.96
CA SER A 66 -7.38 3.72 6.55
C SER A 66 -7.51 4.59 7.80
N ALA A 67 -6.47 4.59 8.65
CA ALA A 67 -6.41 5.44 9.84
C ALA A 67 -6.38 6.94 9.51
N ASP A 68 -5.64 7.35 8.47
CA ASP A 68 -5.58 8.77 8.08
C ASP A 68 -6.89 9.23 7.44
N LYS A 69 -7.56 8.36 6.67
CA LYS A 69 -8.90 8.62 6.14
C LYS A 69 -9.92 8.82 7.26
N PHE A 70 -9.92 7.92 8.24
CA PHE A 70 -10.81 8.01 9.40
C PHE A 70 -10.53 9.30 10.20
N ARG A 71 -9.26 9.65 10.41
CA ARG A 71 -8.91 10.90 11.11
C ARG A 71 -9.40 12.14 10.36
N ALA A 72 -9.27 12.16 9.03
CA ALA A 72 -9.80 13.25 8.23
C ALA A 72 -11.32 13.39 8.39
N VAL A 73 -12.06 12.27 8.28
CA VAL A 73 -13.52 12.24 8.49
C VAL A 73 -13.89 12.75 9.88
N LEU A 74 -13.21 12.28 10.92
CA LEU A 74 -13.46 12.67 12.31
C LEU A 74 -13.23 14.17 12.56
N GLN A 75 -12.17 14.75 11.99
CA GLN A 75 -11.87 16.18 12.11
C GLN A 75 -12.94 17.03 11.42
N THR A 76 -13.40 16.61 10.24
CA THR A 76 -14.40 17.35 9.47
C THR A 76 -15.85 17.13 9.93
N ALA A 77 -16.10 16.21 10.85
CA ALA A 77 -17.46 15.85 11.27
C ALA A 77 -18.24 17.01 11.92
N ALA A 78 -17.54 17.93 12.59
CA ALA A 78 -18.14 19.09 13.25
C ALA A 78 -17.93 20.42 12.48
N MET A 79 -17.26 20.37 11.32
CA MET A 79 -16.93 21.55 10.53
C MET A 79 -18.08 21.92 9.58
N SER A 80 -18.24 23.21 9.33
CA SER A 80 -19.13 23.73 8.29
C SER A 80 -18.59 23.45 6.88
N GLU A 81 -19.45 23.57 5.86
CA GLU A 81 -19.05 23.30 4.46
C GLU A 81 -17.90 24.20 3.97
N ALA A 82 -17.85 25.45 4.44
CA ALA A 82 -16.77 26.38 4.15
C ALA A 82 -15.43 25.91 4.75
N GLU A 83 -15.45 25.47 6.00
CA GLU A 83 -14.28 24.96 6.72
C GLU A 83 -13.80 23.62 6.14
N ILE A 84 -14.72 22.74 5.72
CA ILE A 84 -14.39 21.50 5.01
C ILE A 84 -13.65 21.82 3.71
N SER A 85 -14.09 22.85 2.97
CA SER A 85 -13.46 23.26 1.71
C SER A 85 -12.03 23.79 1.94
N GLU A 86 -11.80 24.54 3.01
CA GLU A 86 -10.46 25.00 3.40
C GLU A 86 -9.56 23.86 3.86
N TYR A 87 -10.11 22.94 4.66
CA TYR A 87 -9.42 21.74 5.09
C TYR A 87 -9.02 20.87 3.90
N CYS A 88 -9.93 20.63 2.95
CA CYS A 88 -9.66 19.86 1.74
C CYS A 88 -8.52 20.46 0.90
N ARG A 89 -8.50 21.79 0.75
CA ARG A 89 -7.42 22.51 0.05
C ARG A 89 -6.07 22.37 0.75
N SER A 90 -6.03 22.52 2.08
CA SER A 90 -4.78 22.43 2.85
C SER A 90 -4.25 21.00 2.99
N ALA A 91 -5.14 20.02 3.16
CA ALA A 91 -4.82 18.59 3.27
C ALA A 91 -4.59 17.93 1.90
N GLY A 92 -5.01 18.57 0.80
CA GLY A 92 -4.93 18.03 -0.56
C GLY A 92 -5.87 16.84 -0.78
N ILE A 93 -7.05 16.88 -0.15
CA ILE A 93 -8.14 15.90 -0.25
C ILE A 93 -9.24 16.49 -1.13
N LEU A 94 -9.86 15.69 -2.00
CA LEU A 94 -11.03 16.13 -2.75
C LEU A 94 -12.28 16.00 -1.85
N PRO A 95 -13.21 16.97 -1.80
CA PRO A 95 -14.40 16.87 -0.96
C PRO A 95 -15.22 15.59 -1.20
N SER A 96 -15.26 15.10 -2.44
CA SER A 96 -15.91 13.83 -2.78
C SER A 96 -15.26 12.61 -2.13
N ASP A 97 -13.93 12.60 -1.99
CA ASP A 97 -13.21 11.52 -1.31
C ASP A 97 -13.56 11.48 0.18
N LEU A 98 -13.74 12.65 0.78
CA LEU A 98 -14.10 12.78 2.19
C LEU A 98 -15.50 12.23 2.46
N VAL A 99 -16.45 12.52 1.57
CA VAL A 99 -17.80 11.94 1.60
C VAL A 99 -17.73 10.41 1.45
N LEU A 100 -16.94 9.91 0.49
CA LEU A 100 -16.74 8.47 0.30
C LEU A 100 -16.15 7.79 1.55
N TRP A 101 -15.21 8.43 2.23
CA TRP A 101 -14.63 7.86 3.45
C TRP A 101 -15.62 7.89 4.61
N ARG A 102 -16.46 8.93 4.70
CA ARG A 102 -17.53 8.99 5.68
C ARG A 102 -18.53 7.87 5.48
N THR A 103 -19.02 7.66 4.26
CA THR A 103 -19.97 6.58 3.97
C THR A 103 -19.36 5.21 4.21
N ALA A 104 -18.08 5.00 3.85
CA ALA A 104 -17.36 3.77 4.16
C ALA A 104 -17.23 3.53 5.68
N CYS A 105 -17.06 4.58 6.50
CA CYS A 105 -17.04 4.46 7.95
C CYS A 105 -18.42 4.13 8.53
N GLU A 106 -19.48 4.75 8.00
CA GLU A 106 -20.87 4.47 8.40
C GLU A 106 -21.28 3.03 8.04
N GLN A 107 -20.78 2.50 6.92
CA GLN A 107 -21.06 1.14 6.43
C GLN A 107 -20.15 0.06 7.02
N ALA A 108 -19.07 0.42 7.72
CA ALA A 108 -18.06 -0.54 8.18
C ALA A 108 -18.62 -1.64 9.10
N ASN A 109 -19.66 -1.34 9.88
CA ASN A 109 -20.34 -2.31 10.75
C ASN A 109 -21.65 -2.84 10.16
N THR A 110 -22.05 -2.38 8.96
CA THR A 110 -23.16 -3.01 8.27
C THR A 110 -22.69 -4.37 7.77
N PRO A 111 -23.44 -5.46 8.02
CA PRO A 111 -23.12 -6.76 7.46
C PRO A 111 -23.35 -6.68 5.95
N THR A 112 -22.34 -6.19 5.23
CA THR A 112 -22.28 -6.32 3.79
C THR A 112 -22.27 -7.82 3.53
N GLN A 113 -23.29 -8.35 2.87
CA GLN A 113 -23.41 -9.77 2.50
C GLN A 113 -22.30 -10.26 1.55
N GLN A 114 -21.23 -9.49 1.37
CA GLN A 114 -20.15 -9.73 0.42
C GLN A 114 -18.83 -9.15 0.95
N GLU A 115 -18.45 -9.47 2.18
CA GLU A 115 -17.05 -9.84 2.31
C GLU A 115 -16.93 -11.22 1.64
N PRO A 116 -16.07 -11.43 0.63
CA PRO A 116 -15.74 -12.77 0.24
C PRO A 116 -14.96 -13.33 1.43
N VAL A 117 -15.67 -13.96 2.36
CA VAL A 117 -15.11 -15.04 3.16
C VAL A 117 -14.40 -15.88 2.12
N LYS A 118 -13.06 -15.80 2.10
CA LYS A 118 -12.25 -16.54 1.13
C LYS A 118 -12.67 -17.97 1.31
N ASP A 119 -13.52 -18.44 0.40
CA ASP A 119 -14.10 -19.76 0.54
C ASP A 119 -12.91 -20.70 0.36
N ILE A 120 -12.45 -21.25 1.49
CA ILE A 120 -11.23 -22.05 1.53
C ILE A 120 -11.38 -23.23 0.55
N ALA A 121 -12.61 -23.67 0.29
CA ALA A 121 -12.92 -24.66 -0.73
C ALA A 121 -12.65 -24.14 -2.16
N SER A 122 -13.05 -22.90 -2.46
CA SER A 122 -12.78 -22.27 -3.77
C SER A 122 -11.28 -22.10 -4.04
N VAL A 123 -10.51 -21.68 -3.04
CA VAL A 123 -9.04 -21.52 -3.16
C VAL A 123 -8.37 -22.87 -3.40
N LYS A 124 -8.73 -23.90 -2.61
CA LYS A 124 -8.22 -25.27 -2.80
C LYS A 124 -8.58 -25.83 -4.17
N ARG A 125 -9.79 -25.52 -4.68
CA ARG A 125 -10.23 -25.96 -6.01
C ARG A 125 -9.41 -25.31 -7.11
N ILE A 126 -9.13 -24.01 -7.00
CA ILE A 126 -8.28 -23.28 -7.95
C ILE A 126 -6.88 -23.90 -7.98
N GLU A 127 -6.24 -24.11 -6.82
CA GLU A 127 -4.91 -24.73 -6.77
C GLU A 127 -4.87 -26.14 -7.36
N GLN A 128 -5.93 -26.93 -7.16
CA GLN A 128 -6.02 -28.26 -7.77
C GLN A 128 -6.12 -28.16 -9.29
N LEU A 129 -6.99 -27.29 -9.80
CA LEU A 129 -7.16 -27.08 -11.24
C LEU A 129 -5.87 -26.57 -11.88
N GLU A 130 -5.14 -25.66 -11.24
CA GLU A 130 -3.83 -25.19 -11.72
C GLU A 130 -2.80 -26.33 -11.79
N ARG A 131 -2.78 -27.23 -10.81
CA ARG A 131 -1.90 -28.41 -10.82
C ARG A 131 -2.24 -29.37 -11.96
N GLU A 132 -3.53 -29.61 -12.19
CA GLU A 132 -4.00 -30.46 -13.31
C GLU A 132 -3.67 -29.82 -14.66
N LEU A 133 -3.83 -28.50 -14.78
CA LEU A 133 -3.47 -27.74 -15.98
C LEU A 133 -1.97 -27.90 -16.29
N ARG A 134 -1.09 -27.66 -15.31
CA ARG A 134 0.37 -27.78 -15.50
C ARG A 134 0.80 -29.18 -15.95
N ARG A 135 0.18 -30.23 -15.40
CA ARG A 135 0.47 -31.62 -15.82
C ARG A 135 0.05 -31.89 -17.26
N LYS A 136 -1.12 -31.38 -17.67
CA LYS A 136 -1.61 -31.51 -19.05
C LYS A 136 -0.75 -30.72 -20.03
N GLU A 137 -0.35 -29.50 -19.66
CA GLU A 137 0.56 -28.68 -20.47
C GLU A 137 1.93 -29.34 -20.63
N ALA A 138 2.48 -29.96 -19.57
CA ALA A 138 3.74 -30.71 -19.65
C ALA A 138 3.63 -31.91 -20.62
N ALA A 139 2.59 -32.73 -20.49
CA ALA A 139 2.35 -33.85 -21.40
C ALA A 139 2.13 -33.38 -22.86
N LEU A 140 1.43 -32.26 -23.06
CA LEU A 140 1.27 -31.65 -24.38
C LEU A 140 2.61 -31.13 -24.93
N ALA A 141 3.47 -30.56 -24.10
CA ALA A 141 4.80 -30.12 -24.51
C ALA A 141 5.71 -31.30 -24.88
N GLU A 142 5.66 -32.39 -24.13
CA GLU A 142 6.40 -33.62 -24.42
C GLU A 142 5.96 -34.24 -25.75
N THR A 143 4.66 -34.35 -26.00
CA THR A 143 4.15 -34.85 -27.29
C THR A 143 4.52 -33.93 -28.46
N ALA A 144 4.44 -32.61 -28.28
CA ALA A 144 4.92 -31.65 -29.27
C ALA A 144 6.42 -31.81 -29.55
N ALA A 145 7.25 -32.02 -28.51
CA ALA A 145 8.68 -32.27 -28.66
C ALA A 145 8.96 -33.56 -29.43
N LEU A 146 8.25 -34.65 -29.14
CA LEU A 146 8.37 -35.92 -29.87
C LEU A 146 7.98 -35.77 -31.34
N LEU A 147 6.89 -35.04 -31.64
CA LEU A 147 6.48 -34.76 -33.03
C LEU A 147 7.53 -33.94 -33.79
N VAL A 148 8.14 -32.95 -33.13
CA VAL A 148 9.23 -32.15 -33.71
C VAL A 148 10.47 -33.02 -33.96
N LEU A 149 10.84 -33.88 -33.02
CA LEU A 149 11.97 -34.79 -33.18
C LEU A 149 11.74 -35.78 -34.33
N ARG A 150 10.55 -36.38 -34.41
CA ARG A 150 10.17 -37.26 -35.54
C ARG A 150 10.29 -36.53 -36.87
N LYS A 151 9.72 -35.32 -36.99
CA LYS A 151 9.82 -34.51 -38.22
C LYS A 151 11.27 -34.18 -38.58
N LYS A 152 12.13 -33.91 -37.61
CA LYS A 152 13.56 -33.67 -37.84
C LYS A 152 14.30 -34.94 -38.27
N ALA A 153 13.96 -36.09 -37.69
CA ALA A 153 14.53 -37.38 -38.08
C ALA A 153 14.13 -37.73 -39.53
N ASP A 154 12.85 -37.63 -39.87
CA ASP A 154 12.33 -37.85 -41.24
C ASP A 154 13.02 -36.94 -42.26
N ALA A 155 13.39 -35.71 -41.87
CA ALA A 155 14.09 -34.77 -42.75
C ALA A 155 15.58 -35.10 -42.96
N ILE A 156 16.23 -35.77 -42.01
CA ILE A 156 17.66 -36.13 -42.09
C ILE A 156 17.85 -37.50 -42.73
N TRP A 157 17.06 -38.48 -42.31
CA TRP A 157 17.20 -39.88 -42.75
C TRP A 157 16.25 -40.27 -43.88
N GLY A 158 15.31 -39.39 -44.26
CA GLY A 158 14.19 -39.77 -45.12
C GLY A 158 13.10 -40.46 -44.32
N LYS A 159 11.89 -40.55 -44.87
CA LYS A 159 10.88 -41.46 -44.31
C LYS A 159 11.30 -42.87 -44.69
N ASP A 160 11.40 -43.76 -43.71
CA ASP A 160 11.28 -45.19 -44.00
C ASP A 160 9.87 -45.38 -44.59
N GLU A 161 9.81 -45.41 -45.93
CA GLU A 161 8.63 -45.85 -46.66
C GLU A 161 8.54 -47.37 -46.53
N ASP A 162 8.02 -47.87 -45.41
CA ASP A 162 7.56 -49.25 -45.29
C ASP A 162 6.32 -49.27 -44.37
N GLU A 163 5.15 -49.36 -45.03
CA GLU A 163 3.77 -49.68 -44.58
C GLU A 163 3.22 -49.08 -43.26
#